data_AF-A0A1M5DUR6-F1
#
_entry.id   AF-A0A1M5DUR6-F1
#
_cell.length_a   1.000
_cell.length_b   1.000
_cell.length_c   1.000
_cell.angle_alpha   90.00
_cell.angle_beta   90.00
_cell.angle_gamma   90.00
#
_symmetry.space_group_name_H-M   'P 1'
#
loop_
_entity.id
_entity.type
_entity.pdbx_description
1 polymer ?
#
loop_
_entity_poly.entity_id
_entity_poly.type
_entity_poly.pdbx_seq_one_letter_code
_entity_poly.pdbx_strand_id
1 'polypeptide(L)'
;MPFKVEMVKSENEKNREELWKFYEKAIEGRNAFYNHYVKYVNLYAIFTGALFVAFYTLLGKGDCKLYAVLVACLGMITSILWLCSVKGYYSWIISWINVVKYYEERLNSGLSVHEACFVYGLYYDCNKDSCILTKPSSFSTQKLTMLFVELMIIGWFFSIILLFASKQITEIFQFLFVFYPVVVYLIIFCVVFASIIVCGRIREKIKDNVEDHYKLKRTTREHFSVESPLPPNCRNKA
;
A
#
# COMPACT_ATOMS: atom_id res chain seq x y z
N MET A 1 -38.80 0.96 -32.92
CA MET A 1 -38.09 -0.03 -32.06
C MET A 1 -36.60 -0.23 -32.38
N PRO A 2 -36.09 -0.20 -33.63
CA PRO A 2 -34.66 -0.46 -33.88
C PRO A 2 -33.71 0.61 -33.30
N PHE A 3 -34.10 1.89 -33.37
CA PHE A 3 -33.31 3.02 -32.86
C PHE A 3 -33.02 2.96 -31.35
N LYS A 4 -33.95 2.45 -30.55
CA LYS A 4 -33.76 2.33 -29.08
C LYS A 4 -32.76 1.22 -28.74
N VAL A 5 -32.68 0.16 -29.56
CA VAL A 5 -31.73 -0.95 -29.38
C VAL A 5 -30.32 -0.52 -29.78
N GLU A 6 -30.17 0.24 -30.86
CA GLU A 6 -28.89 0.81 -31.28
C GLU A 6 -28.33 1.80 -30.26
N MET A 7 -29.17 2.68 -29.68
CA MET A 7 -28.71 3.60 -28.65
C MET A 7 -28.22 2.87 -27.39
N VAL A 8 -28.94 1.86 -26.91
CA VAL A 8 -28.54 1.06 -25.74
C VAL A 8 -27.25 0.27 -26.01
N LYS A 9 -27.06 -0.24 -27.23
CA LYS A 9 -25.82 -0.91 -27.62
C LYS A 9 -24.63 0.07 -27.64
N SER A 10 -24.80 1.26 -28.22
CA SER A 10 -23.77 2.29 -28.26
C SER A 10 -23.38 2.82 -26.88
N GLU A 11 -24.34 2.94 -25.96
CA GLU A 11 -24.12 3.40 -24.59
C GLU A 11 -23.37 2.33 -23.76
N ASN A 12 -23.70 1.05 -23.95
CA ASN A 12 -22.99 -0.06 -23.32
C ASN A 12 -21.55 -0.22 -23.85
N GLU A 13 -21.33 -0.01 -25.14
CA GLU A 13 -19.98 -0.03 -25.73
C GLU A 13 -19.13 1.13 -25.22
N LYS A 14 -19.69 2.35 -25.14
CA LYS A 14 -19.00 3.51 -24.57
C LYS A 14 -18.64 3.33 -23.09
N ASN A 15 -19.55 2.79 -22.29
CA ASN A 15 -19.29 2.48 -20.88
C ASN A 15 -18.18 1.43 -20.71
N ARG A 16 -18.13 0.43 -21.60
CA ARG A 16 -17.07 -0.60 -21.61
C ARG A 16 -15.71 -0.02 -22.00
N GLU A 17 -15.66 0.91 -22.95
CA GLU A 17 -14.44 1.60 -23.35
C GLU A 17 -13.88 2.47 -22.21
N GLU A 18 -14.74 3.19 -21.48
CA GLU A 18 -14.33 3.96 -20.31
C GLU A 18 -13.78 3.05 -19.19
N LEU A 19 -14.45 1.93 -18.92
CA LEU A 19 -13.98 0.90 -17.99
C LEU A 19 -12.59 0.38 -18.35
N TRP A 20 -12.35 0.11 -19.65
CA TRP A 20 -11.07 -0.33 -20.16
C TRP A 20 -9.97 0.72 -19.95
N LYS A 21 -10.27 2.01 -20.18
CA LYS A 21 -9.32 3.11 -19.92
C LYS A 21 -8.93 3.19 -18.44
N PHE A 22 -9.88 3.03 -17.51
CA PHE A 22 -9.57 3.01 -16.08
C PHE A 22 -8.73 1.78 -15.69
N TYR A 23 -9.04 0.62 -16.27
CA TYR A 23 -8.28 -0.60 -16.08
C TYR A 23 -6.83 -0.43 -16.54
N GLU A 24 -6.60 0.03 -17.77
CA GLU A 24 -5.26 0.33 -18.30
C GLU A 24 -4.53 1.33 -17.41
N LYS A 25 -5.22 2.38 -16.95
CA LYS A 25 -4.62 3.37 -16.06
C LYS A 25 -4.20 2.80 -14.71
N ALA A 26 -4.97 1.85 -14.18
CA ALA A 26 -4.60 1.13 -12.97
C ALA A 26 -3.34 0.27 -13.18
N ILE A 27 -3.22 -0.41 -14.32
CA ILE A 27 -2.01 -1.18 -14.67
C ILE A 27 -0.78 -0.27 -14.82
N GLU A 28 -0.92 0.85 -15.55
CA GLU A 28 0.13 1.86 -15.69
C GLU A 28 0.61 2.38 -14.33
N GLY A 29 -0.35 2.75 -13.47
CA GLY A 29 -0.06 3.24 -12.12
C GLY A 29 0.75 2.24 -11.29
N ARG A 30 0.47 0.94 -11.44
CA ARG A 30 1.26 -0.11 -10.78
C ARG A 30 2.65 -0.25 -11.32
N ASN A 31 2.85 -0.18 -12.63
CA ASN A 31 4.20 -0.27 -13.19
C ASN A 31 5.05 0.92 -12.75
N ALA A 32 4.48 2.13 -12.72
CA ALA A 32 5.16 3.31 -12.19
C ALA A 32 5.52 3.14 -10.70
N PHE A 33 4.55 2.75 -9.87
CA PHE A 33 4.78 2.59 -8.43
C PHE A 33 5.77 1.46 -8.10
N TYR A 34 5.72 0.36 -8.84
CA TYR A 34 6.69 -0.74 -8.73
C TYR A 34 8.11 -0.28 -9.05
N ASN A 35 8.29 0.48 -10.14
CA ASN A 35 9.61 1.00 -10.51
C ASN A 35 10.18 1.93 -9.43
N HIS A 36 9.35 2.78 -8.84
CA HIS A 36 9.75 3.60 -7.69
C HIS A 36 10.11 2.73 -6.47
N TYR A 37 9.28 1.75 -6.15
CA TYR A 37 9.52 0.85 -5.03
C TYR A 37 10.86 0.12 -5.13
N VAL A 38 11.15 -0.49 -6.28
CA VAL A 38 12.43 -1.18 -6.51
C VAL A 38 13.61 -0.23 -6.33
N LYS A 39 13.50 1.01 -6.86
CA LYS A 39 14.54 2.04 -6.69
C LYS A 39 14.80 2.37 -5.23
N TYR A 40 13.75 2.59 -4.43
CA TYR A 40 13.91 2.94 -3.02
C TYR A 40 14.40 1.76 -2.17
N VAL A 41 13.91 0.55 -2.41
CA VAL A 41 14.39 -0.66 -1.71
C VAL A 41 15.88 -0.88 -1.96
N ASN A 42 16.33 -0.72 -3.21
CA ASN A 42 17.75 -0.84 -3.55
C ASN A 42 18.58 0.25 -2.87
N LEU A 43 18.07 1.49 -2.81
CA LEU A 43 18.74 2.58 -2.10
C LEU A 43 18.90 2.27 -0.60
N TYR A 44 17.84 1.78 0.05
CA TYR A 44 17.91 1.36 1.46
C TYR A 44 18.92 0.23 1.67
N ALA A 45 18.97 -0.76 0.78
CA ALA A 45 19.94 -1.85 0.86
C ALA A 45 21.39 -1.35 0.77
N ILE A 46 21.69 -0.49 -0.21
CA ILE A 46 23.02 0.11 -0.40
C ILE A 46 23.41 0.94 0.82
N PHE A 47 22.51 1.82 1.29
CA PHE A 47 22.79 2.70 2.42
C PHE A 47 23.03 1.90 3.71
N THR A 48 22.23 0.86 3.95
CA THR A 48 22.40 0.00 5.13
C THR A 48 23.71 -0.80 5.06
N GLY A 49 24.09 -1.27 3.87
CA GLY A 49 25.40 -1.90 3.65
C GLY A 49 26.57 -0.94 3.93
N ALA A 50 26.48 0.31 3.45
CA ALA A 50 27.50 1.33 3.71
C ALA A 50 27.63 1.65 5.21
N LEU A 51 26.51 1.77 5.92
CA LEU A 51 26.50 1.97 7.38
C LEU A 51 27.13 0.79 8.12
N PHE A 52 26.89 -0.44 7.67
CA PHE A 52 27.51 -1.63 8.25
C PHE A 52 29.04 -1.64 8.07
N VAL A 53 29.54 -1.29 6.89
CA VAL A 53 30.99 -1.17 6.62
C VAL A 53 31.61 -0.06 7.47
N ALA A 54 30.95 1.10 7.57
CA ALA A 54 31.40 2.21 8.40
C ALA A 54 31.47 1.81 9.88
N PHE A 55 30.43 1.12 10.37
CA PHE A 55 30.36 0.60 11.73
C PHE A 55 31.53 -0.33 12.04
N TYR A 56 31.77 -1.34 11.20
CA TYR A 56 32.85 -2.29 11.39
C TYR A 56 34.24 -1.63 11.35
N THR A 57 34.44 -0.68 10.44
CA THR A 57 35.68 0.09 10.33
C THR A 57 35.97 0.91 11.60
N LEU A 58 34.93 1.49 12.20
CA LEU A 58 35.05 2.26 13.44
C LEU A 58 35.36 1.36 14.65
N LEU A 59 34.80 0.15 14.70
CA LEU A 59 35.13 -0.82 15.75
C LEU A 59 36.59 -1.25 15.71
N GLY A 60 37.14 -1.48 14.51
CA GLY A 60 38.53 -1.92 14.34
C GLY A 60 39.58 -0.88 14.76
N LYS A 61 39.21 0.40 14.83
CA LYS A 61 40.12 1.51 15.20
C LYS A 61 40.19 1.81 16.69
N GLY A 62 39.36 1.17 17.54
CA GLY A 62 39.46 1.24 19.01
C GLY A 62 39.04 2.54 19.69
N ASP A 63 39.30 3.70 19.10
CA ASP A 63 39.24 5.01 19.77
C ASP A 63 37.96 5.82 19.50
N CYS A 64 37.09 5.35 18.61
CA CYS A 64 35.94 6.12 18.10
C CYS A 64 34.58 5.48 18.44
N LYS A 65 34.41 4.99 19.68
CA LYS A 65 33.18 4.29 20.12
C LYS A 65 31.91 5.12 19.99
N LEU A 66 31.98 6.44 20.25
CA LEU A 66 30.84 7.35 20.07
C LEU A 66 30.36 7.39 18.60
N TYR A 67 31.29 7.48 17.65
CA TYR A 67 30.95 7.45 16.23
C TYR A 67 30.35 6.09 15.82
N ALA A 68 30.82 4.99 16.40
CA ALA A 68 30.22 3.67 16.17
C ALA A 68 28.77 3.61 16.67
N VAL A 69 28.48 4.17 17.86
CA VAL A 69 27.10 4.30 18.37
C VAL A 69 26.22 5.13 17.44
N LEU A 70 26.71 6.29 16.99
CA LEU A 70 25.96 7.16 16.06
C LEU A 70 25.64 6.44 14.74
N VAL A 71 26.63 5.72 14.17
CA VAL A 71 26.43 4.92 12.95
C VAL A 71 25.43 3.79 13.18
N ALA A 72 25.48 3.11 14.33
CA ALA A 72 24.52 2.06 14.66
C ALA A 72 23.10 2.61 14.83
N CYS A 73 22.93 3.78 15.46
CA CYS A 73 21.64 4.46 15.54
C CYS A 73 21.11 4.84 14.16
N LEU A 74 21.96 5.37 13.27
CA LEU A 74 21.59 5.65 11.87
C LEU A 74 21.20 4.36 11.12
N GLY A 75 21.92 3.27 11.35
CA GLY A 75 21.60 1.95 10.80
C GLY A 75 20.22 1.46 11.23
N MET A 76 19.90 1.63 12.51
CA MET A 76 18.60 1.28 13.07
C MET A 76 17.47 2.13 12.49
N ILE A 77 17.62 3.46 12.47
CA ILE A 77 16.61 4.39 11.90
C ILE A 77 16.37 4.06 10.43
N THR A 78 17.44 3.87 9.66
CA THR A 78 17.33 3.53 8.23
C THR A 78 16.60 2.20 8.04
N SER A 79 16.92 1.19 8.83
CA SER A 79 16.28 -0.12 8.73
C SER A 79 14.78 -0.06 9.09
N ILE A 80 14.39 0.78 10.06
CA ILE A 80 12.97 1.04 10.38
C ILE A 80 12.26 1.71 9.21
N LEU A 81 12.85 2.76 8.62
CA LEU A 81 12.28 3.44 7.45
C LEU A 81 12.14 2.50 6.26
N TRP A 82 13.13 1.62 6.05
CA TRP A 82 13.06 0.58 5.04
C TRP A 82 11.88 -0.36 5.31
N LEU A 83 11.70 -0.83 6.54
CA LEU A 83 10.59 -1.71 6.91
C LEU A 83 9.23 -1.03 6.69
N CYS A 84 9.09 0.25 7.09
CA CYS A 84 7.89 1.05 6.84
C CYS A 84 7.60 1.17 5.34
N SER A 85 8.63 1.40 4.51
CA SER A 85 8.49 1.48 3.06
C SER A 85 8.00 0.15 2.45
N VAL A 86 8.54 -0.98 2.90
CA VAL A 86 8.13 -2.31 2.41
C VAL A 86 6.70 -2.64 2.85
N LYS A 87 6.35 -2.37 4.12
CA LYS A 87 4.98 -2.57 4.64
C LYS A 87 3.98 -1.70 3.90
N GLY A 88 4.29 -0.42 3.67
CA GLY A 88 3.44 0.50 2.91
C GLY A 88 3.20 0.02 1.48
N TYR A 89 4.26 -0.42 0.79
CA TYR A 89 4.14 -1.00 -0.54
C TYR A 89 3.29 -2.28 -0.56
N TYR A 90 3.46 -3.16 0.43
CA TYR A 90 2.67 -4.38 0.56
C TYR A 90 1.18 -4.11 0.81
N SER A 91 0.84 -3.12 1.64
CA SER A 91 -0.55 -2.69 1.79
C SER A 91 -1.11 -2.08 0.51
N TRP A 92 -0.31 -1.27 -0.18
CA TRP A 92 -0.70 -0.66 -1.45
C TRP A 92 -0.96 -1.70 -2.54
N ILE A 93 -0.11 -2.72 -2.70
CA ILE A 93 -0.30 -3.74 -3.75
C ILE A 93 -1.58 -4.55 -3.51
N ILE A 94 -1.93 -4.83 -2.26
CA ILE A 94 -3.20 -5.50 -1.92
C ILE A 94 -4.40 -4.63 -2.32
N SER A 95 -4.35 -3.33 -2.00
CA SER A 95 -5.39 -2.39 -2.40
C SER A 95 -5.53 -2.30 -3.92
N TRP A 96 -4.41 -2.19 -4.63
CA TRP A 96 -4.38 -2.17 -6.08
C TRP A 96 -4.96 -3.44 -6.71
N ILE A 97 -4.64 -4.63 -6.16
CA ILE A 97 -5.22 -5.91 -6.62
C ILE A 97 -6.76 -5.87 -6.53
N ASN A 98 -7.32 -5.30 -5.46
CA ASN A 98 -8.77 -5.20 -5.31
C ASN A 98 -9.39 -4.26 -6.35
N VAL A 99 -8.71 -3.16 -6.69
CA VAL A 99 -9.15 -2.24 -7.75
C VAL A 99 -9.16 -2.93 -9.11
N VAL A 100 -8.10 -3.68 -9.44
CA VAL A 100 -8.01 -4.44 -10.69
C VAL A 100 -9.12 -5.48 -10.78
N LYS A 101 -9.33 -6.28 -9.72
CA LYS A 101 -10.42 -7.26 -9.65
C LYS A 101 -11.79 -6.65 -9.90
N TYR A 102 -12.07 -5.51 -9.28
CA TYR A 102 -13.32 -4.77 -9.48
C TYR A 102 -13.56 -4.41 -10.95
N TYR A 103 -12.51 -3.97 -11.66
CA TYR A 103 -12.61 -3.66 -13.08
C TYR A 103 -12.70 -4.92 -13.96
N GLU A 104 -11.95 -5.98 -13.66
CA GLU A 104 -12.04 -7.27 -14.36
C GLU A 104 -13.46 -7.85 -14.27
N GLU A 105 -14.08 -7.86 -13.08
CA GLU A 105 -15.45 -8.34 -12.88
C GLU A 105 -16.48 -7.55 -13.69
N ARG A 106 -16.33 -6.23 -13.77
CA ARG A 106 -17.21 -5.38 -14.57
C ARG A 106 -17.01 -5.54 -16.07
N LEU A 107 -15.77 -5.64 -16.52
CA LEU A 107 -15.43 -5.85 -17.94
C LEU A 107 -15.91 -7.22 -18.43
N ASN A 108 -15.83 -8.24 -17.58
CA ASN A 108 -16.24 -9.60 -17.88
C ASN A 108 -17.74 -9.87 -17.61
N SER A 109 -18.48 -8.88 -17.13
CA SER A 109 -19.92 -9.03 -16.86
C SER A 109 -20.69 -9.32 -18.16
N GLY A 110 -21.34 -10.48 -18.22
CA GLY A 110 -22.11 -10.93 -19.39
C GLY A 110 -21.28 -11.54 -20.52
N LEU A 111 -19.97 -11.73 -20.34
CA LEU A 111 -19.13 -12.52 -21.26
C LEU A 111 -19.12 -14.00 -20.86
N SER A 112 -18.94 -14.88 -21.84
CA SER A 112 -18.69 -16.30 -21.55
C SER A 112 -17.30 -16.48 -20.92
N VAL A 113 -17.09 -17.58 -20.18
CA VAL A 113 -15.80 -17.86 -19.52
C VAL A 113 -14.61 -17.87 -20.50
N HIS A 114 -14.87 -18.24 -21.77
CA HIS A 114 -13.85 -18.27 -22.83
C HIS A 114 -13.54 -16.88 -23.43
N GLU A 115 -14.40 -15.88 -23.21
CA GLU A 115 -14.21 -14.50 -23.68
C GLU A 115 -13.76 -13.56 -22.56
N ALA A 116 -13.82 -14.02 -21.30
CA ALA A 116 -13.41 -13.25 -20.14
C ALA A 116 -11.89 -13.06 -20.10
N CYS A 117 -11.46 -11.82 -19.88
CA CYS A 117 -10.05 -11.48 -19.69
C CYS A 117 -9.73 -11.46 -18.19
N PHE A 118 -8.99 -12.46 -17.71
CA PHE A 118 -8.47 -12.50 -16.35
C PHE A 118 -6.96 -12.31 -16.38
N VAL A 119 -6.48 -11.11 -16.04
CA VAL A 119 -5.03 -10.89 -15.88
C VAL A 119 -4.58 -11.33 -14.49
N TYR A 120 -5.42 -11.14 -13.47
CA TYR A 120 -5.09 -11.54 -12.09
C TYR A 120 -5.74 -12.85 -11.63
N GLY A 121 -6.88 -13.24 -12.18
CA GLY A 121 -7.51 -14.55 -11.91
C GLY A 121 -6.58 -15.73 -12.27
N LEU A 122 -5.80 -15.60 -13.33
CA LEU A 122 -4.87 -16.63 -13.81
C LEU A 122 -3.75 -16.98 -12.81
N TYR A 123 -3.34 -16.02 -11.97
CA TYR A 123 -2.22 -16.19 -11.02
C TYR A 123 -2.66 -16.60 -9.61
N TYR A 124 -3.94 -16.42 -9.27
CA TYR A 124 -4.46 -16.70 -7.92
C TYR A 124 -5.39 -17.92 -7.83
N ASP A 125 -5.75 -18.52 -8.97
CA ASP A 125 -6.55 -19.75 -9.03
C ASP A 125 -5.70 -21.04 -9.03
N CYS A 126 -4.43 -20.95 -8.64
CA CYS A 126 -3.62 -22.15 -8.37
C CYS A 126 -4.10 -22.83 -7.08
N ASN A 127 -5.02 -23.78 -7.24
CA ASN A 127 -5.41 -24.86 -6.34
C ASN A 127 -5.49 -24.52 -4.84
N LYS A 128 -6.72 -24.45 -4.33
CA LYS A 128 -7.03 -24.51 -2.90
C LYS A 128 -6.49 -25.77 -2.19
N ASP A 129 -6.05 -26.79 -2.95
CA ASP A 129 -5.79 -28.15 -2.47
C ASP A 129 -4.32 -28.58 -2.36
N SER A 130 -3.34 -27.67 -2.44
CA SER A 130 -1.94 -28.04 -2.16
C SER A 130 -1.51 -27.68 -0.74
N CYS A 131 -0.76 -28.60 -0.11
CA CYS A 131 -0.08 -28.50 1.19
C CYS A 131 0.33 -27.06 1.56
N ILE A 132 0.19 -26.68 2.84
CA ILE A 132 0.50 -25.33 3.37
C ILE A 132 1.90 -24.84 2.94
N LEU A 133 2.85 -25.78 2.77
CA LEU A 133 4.22 -25.52 2.38
C LEU A 133 4.43 -25.27 0.87
N THR A 134 3.53 -25.75 0.02
CA THR A 134 3.61 -25.61 -1.45
C THR A 134 2.57 -24.64 -2.03
N LYS A 135 1.77 -23.98 -1.18
CA LYS A 135 0.91 -22.88 -1.63
C LYS A 135 1.78 -21.75 -2.20
N PRO A 136 1.55 -21.31 -3.45
CA PRO A 136 2.24 -20.14 -4.02
C PRO A 136 2.01 -18.85 -3.22
N SER A 137 1.07 -18.83 -2.27
CA SER A 137 0.78 -17.72 -1.35
C SER A 137 1.66 -17.64 -0.09
N SER A 138 2.42 -18.69 0.24
CA SER A 138 3.11 -18.78 1.54
C SER A 138 4.40 -17.95 1.57
N PHE A 139 5.21 -18.04 0.51
CA PHE A 139 6.49 -17.32 0.39
C PHE A 139 6.42 -16.25 -0.70
N SER A 140 5.86 -15.09 -0.37
CA SER A 140 6.04 -13.90 -1.21
C SER A 140 7.40 -13.27 -0.94
N THR A 141 8.11 -12.89 -2.01
CA THR A 141 9.37 -12.13 -1.92
C THR A 141 9.24 -10.92 -0.98
N GLN A 142 8.08 -10.25 -0.95
CA GLN A 142 7.86 -9.11 -0.06
C GLN A 142 7.86 -9.51 1.42
N LYS A 143 7.29 -10.67 1.77
CA LYS A 143 7.30 -11.19 3.16
C LYS A 143 8.72 -11.53 3.59
N LEU A 144 9.50 -12.13 2.69
CA LEU A 144 10.91 -12.42 2.94
C LEU A 144 11.73 -11.14 3.13
N THR A 145 11.51 -10.11 2.31
CA THR A 145 12.15 -8.80 2.49
C THR A 145 11.78 -8.17 3.83
N MET A 146 10.50 -8.24 4.26
CA MET A 146 10.10 -7.74 5.58
C MET A 146 10.84 -8.46 6.71
N LEU A 147 10.89 -9.80 6.67
CA LEU A 147 11.63 -10.60 7.66
C LEU A 147 13.13 -10.24 7.66
N PHE A 148 13.75 -10.10 6.49
CA PHE A 148 15.15 -9.71 6.37
C PHE A 148 15.41 -8.35 7.03
N VAL A 149 14.57 -7.35 6.77
CA VAL A 149 14.73 -6.02 7.38
C VAL A 149 14.46 -6.05 8.88
N GLU A 150 13.53 -6.89 9.36
CA GLU A 150 13.30 -7.10 10.80
C GLU A 150 14.54 -7.70 11.49
N LEU A 151 15.22 -8.66 10.85
CA LEU A 151 16.50 -9.20 11.34
C LEU A 151 17.61 -8.14 11.36
N MET A 152 17.66 -7.25 10.37
CA MET A 152 18.60 -6.13 10.34
C MET A 152 18.37 -5.17 11.52
N ILE A 153 17.12 -4.83 11.82
CA ILE A 153 16.77 -3.98 12.98
C ILE A 153 17.23 -4.65 14.27
N ILE A 154 16.97 -5.95 14.43
CA ILE A 154 17.42 -6.74 15.58
C ILE A 154 18.96 -6.72 15.67
N GLY A 155 19.65 -6.88 14.55
CA GLY A 155 21.13 -6.82 14.49
C GLY A 155 21.69 -5.48 14.95
N TRP A 156 21.09 -4.36 14.51
CA TRP A 156 21.48 -3.03 14.97
C TRP A 156 21.20 -2.82 16.46
N PHE A 157 20.03 -3.28 16.93
CA PHE A 157 19.67 -3.21 18.35
C PHE A 157 20.66 -3.97 19.24
N PHE A 158 21.00 -5.21 18.88
CA PHE A 158 22.02 -5.98 19.60
C PHE A 158 23.40 -5.33 19.54
N SER A 159 23.78 -4.76 18.39
CA SER A 159 25.06 -4.04 18.24
C SER A 159 25.16 -2.85 19.19
N ILE A 160 24.07 -2.09 19.35
CA ILE A 160 23.98 -0.99 20.31
C ILE A 160 24.12 -1.51 21.75
N ILE A 161 23.38 -2.57 22.12
CA ILE A 161 23.48 -3.18 23.45
C ILE A 161 24.91 -3.64 23.77
N LEU A 162 25.57 -4.33 22.83
CA LEU A 162 26.92 -4.85 23.02
C LEU A 162 27.94 -3.72 23.21
N LEU A 163 27.79 -2.61 22.50
CA LEU A 163 28.64 -1.43 22.69
C LEU A 163 28.53 -0.88 24.11
N PHE A 164 27.30 -0.78 24.64
CA PHE A 164 27.07 -0.31 26.00
C PHE A 164 27.47 -1.31 27.09
N ALA A 165 27.38 -2.61 26.82
CA ALA A 165 27.83 -3.64 27.76
C ALA A 165 29.37 -3.66 27.94
N SER A 166 30.12 -3.03 27.04
CA SER A 166 31.58 -3.16 26.96
C SER A 166 32.44 -2.28 27.90
N LYS A 167 31.88 -1.46 28.82
CA LYS A 167 32.54 -0.99 30.09
C LYS A 167 31.68 -0.09 31.04
N GLN A 168 32.12 0.03 32.30
CA GLN A 168 31.48 0.47 33.57
C GLN A 168 30.75 1.84 33.62
N ILE A 169 29.45 1.80 33.92
CA ILE A 169 28.58 2.61 34.85
C ILE A 169 28.72 4.15 34.98
N THR A 170 29.79 4.83 34.59
CA THR A 170 29.89 6.31 34.71
C THR A 170 29.24 7.09 33.55
N GLU A 171 28.67 6.38 32.56
CA GLU A 171 28.10 6.94 31.31
C GLU A 171 26.56 7.08 31.30
N ILE A 172 25.83 6.75 32.39
CA ILE A 172 24.36 6.87 32.48
C ILE A 172 23.87 8.31 32.16
N PHE A 173 24.66 9.33 32.51
CA PHE A 173 24.38 10.73 32.16
C PHE A 173 24.58 11.05 30.68
N GLN A 174 25.55 10.41 30.01
CA GLN A 174 25.70 10.52 28.55
C GLN A 174 24.58 9.74 27.83
N PHE A 175 24.15 8.61 28.41
CA PHE A 175 23.03 7.82 27.93
C PHE A 175 21.73 8.64 27.95
N LEU A 176 21.44 9.34 29.05
CA LEU A 176 20.28 10.24 29.11
C LEU A 176 20.40 11.39 28.10
N PHE A 177 21.58 12.00 27.94
CA PHE A 177 21.76 13.11 27.00
C PHE A 177 21.65 12.70 25.52
N VAL A 178 22.08 11.49 25.14
CA VAL A 178 22.01 10.97 23.77
C VAL A 178 20.67 10.30 23.48
N PHE A 179 20.10 9.55 24.43
CA PHE A 179 18.81 8.90 24.24
C PHE A 179 17.63 9.84 24.44
N TYR A 180 17.74 10.91 25.22
CA TYR A 180 16.66 11.90 25.34
C TYR A 180 16.22 12.47 23.98
N PRO A 181 17.11 12.98 23.10
CA PRO A 181 16.69 13.46 21.78
C PRO A 181 16.20 12.33 20.87
N VAL A 182 16.73 11.11 20.99
CA VAL A 182 16.25 9.94 20.22
C VAL A 182 14.87 9.49 20.67
N VAL A 183 14.61 9.45 21.97
CA VAL A 183 13.30 9.12 22.55
C VAL A 183 12.30 10.22 22.22
N VAL A 184 12.69 11.50 22.31
CA VAL A 184 11.87 12.63 21.87
C VAL A 184 11.56 12.53 20.37
N TYR A 185 12.55 12.20 19.53
CA TYR A 185 12.34 11.98 18.10
C TYR A 185 11.42 10.80 17.83
N LEU A 186 11.56 9.68 18.52
CA LEU A 186 10.69 8.51 18.40
C LEU A 186 9.26 8.83 18.86
N ILE A 187 9.10 9.62 19.92
CA ILE A 187 7.78 10.10 20.37
C ILE A 187 7.17 11.01 19.30
N ILE A 188 7.92 11.98 18.76
CA ILE A 188 7.45 12.84 17.67
C ILE A 188 7.09 11.99 16.44
N PHE A 189 7.91 11.02 16.07
CA PHE A 189 7.64 10.10 14.97
C PHE A 189 6.37 9.30 15.22
N CYS A 190 6.17 8.74 16.41
CA CYS A 190 4.95 8.03 16.79
C CYS A 190 3.72 8.94 16.76
N VAL A 191 3.83 10.18 17.21
CA VAL A 191 2.75 11.18 17.15
C VAL A 191 2.43 11.54 15.71
N VAL A 192 3.44 11.79 14.88
CA VAL A 192 3.26 12.07 13.44
C VAL A 192 2.65 10.86 12.75
N PHE A 193 3.14 9.66 13.00
CA PHE A 193 2.61 8.43 12.42
C PHE A 193 1.16 8.17 12.85
N ALA A 194 0.85 8.34 14.14
CA ALA A 194 -0.51 8.28 14.66
C ALA A 194 -1.39 9.37 14.03
N SER A 195 -0.88 10.59 13.85
CA SER A 195 -1.62 11.69 13.20
C SER A 195 -1.89 11.41 11.73
N ILE A 196 -0.97 10.76 11.01
CA ILE A 196 -1.17 10.31 9.62
C ILE A 196 -2.23 9.20 9.57
N ILE A 197 -2.20 8.24 10.50
CA ILE A 197 -3.24 7.20 10.59
C ILE A 197 -4.61 7.83 10.88
N VAL A 198 -4.68 8.76 11.83
CA VAL A 198 -5.91 9.47 12.19
C VAL A 198 -6.40 10.31 11.01
N CYS A 199 -5.53 11.05 10.34
CA CYS A 199 -5.88 11.81 9.13
C CYS A 199 -6.32 10.89 7.99
N GLY A 200 -5.70 9.71 7.85
CA GLY A 200 -6.10 8.67 6.90
C GLY A 200 -7.52 8.16 7.18
N ARG A 201 -7.83 7.85 8.45
CA ARG A 201 -9.18 7.44 8.87
C ARG A 201 -10.21 8.56 8.71
N ILE A 202 -9.84 9.82 8.98
CA ILE A 202 -10.71 10.97 8.75
C ILE A 202 -10.96 11.16 7.25
N ARG A 203 -9.94 10.99 6.41
CA ARG A 203 -10.08 11.04 4.95
C ARG A 203 -11.01 9.93 4.44
N GLU A 204 -10.89 8.70 4.94
CA GLU A 204 -11.83 7.63 4.60
C GLU A 204 -13.25 7.96 5.07
N LYS A 205 -13.42 8.44 6.30
CA LYS A 205 -14.74 8.85 6.82
C LYS A 205 -15.37 10.01 6.03
N ILE A 206 -14.57 10.95 5.53
CA ILE A 206 -15.03 12.02 4.62
C ILE A 206 -15.40 11.44 3.25
N LYS A 207 -14.60 10.50 2.73
CA LYS A 207 -14.89 9.84 1.46
C LYS A 207 -16.21 9.06 1.52
N ASP A 208 -16.44 8.31 2.59
CA ASP A 208 -17.69 7.58 2.81
C ASP A 208 -18.89 8.53 2.91
N ASN A 209 -18.76 9.63 3.66
CA ASN A 209 -19.81 10.66 3.74
C ASN A 209 -20.12 11.32 2.39
N VAL A 210 -19.08 11.57 1.57
CA VAL A 210 -19.25 12.14 0.23
C VAL A 210 -19.95 11.12 -0.67
N GLU A 211 -19.56 9.86 -0.62
CA GLU A 211 -20.15 8.78 -1.41
C GLU A 211 -21.63 8.53 -1.03
N ASP A 212 -21.96 8.59 0.25
CA ASP A 212 -23.34 8.52 0.74
C ASP A 212 -24.16 9.74 0.34
N HIS A 213 -23.57 10.94 0.36
CA HIS A 213 -24.22 12.16 -0.14
C HIS A 213 -24.56 12.06 -1.64
N TYR A 214 -23.67 11.49 -2.45
CA TYR A 214 -23.94 11.25 -3.87
C TYR A 214 -24.97 10.14 -4.11
N LYS A 215 -24.99 9.08 -3.30
CA LYS A 215 -26.03 8.04 -3.35
C LYS A 215 -27.41 8.61 -3.06
N LEU A 216 -27.56 9.39 -1.99
CA LEU A 216 -28.81 10.08 -1.64
C LEU A 216 -29.32 10.96 -2.79
N LYS A 217 -28.44 11.75 -3.41
CA LYS A 217 -28.80 12.62 -4.54
C LYS A 217 -29.25 11.83 -5.79
N ARG A 218 -28.74 10.61 -5.98
CA ARG A 218 -29.15 9.70 -7.06
C ARG A 218 -30.54 9.10 -6.78
N THR A 219 -30.79 8.65 -5.55
CA THR A 219 -32.10 8.12 -5.12
C THR A 219 -33.20 9.19 -5.17
N THR A 220 -32.91 10.44 -4.81
CA THR A 220 -33.88 11.55 -4.92
C THR A 220 -34.20 11.88 -6.39
N ARG A 221 -33.23 11.79 -7.31
CA ARG A 221 -33.50 11.97 -8.75
C ARG A 221 -34.35 10.84 -9.32
N GLU A 222 -34.09 9.61 -8.91
CA GLU A 222 -34.87 8.44 -9.35
C GLU A 222 -36.33 8.54 -8.90
N HIS A 223 -36.59 8.97 -7.65
CA HIS A 223 -37.96 9.25 -7.18
C HIS A 223 -38.65 10.39 -7.93
N PHE A 224 -37.94 11.49 -8.25
CA PHE A 224 -38.51 12.58 -9.05
C PHE A 224 -38.78 12.21 -10.52
N SER A 225 -38.02 11.27 -11.09
CA SER A 225 -38.26 10.77 -12.46
C SER A 225 -39.40 9.75 -12.57
N VAL A 226 -39.89 9.20 -11.45
CA VAL A 226 -41.05 8.29 -11.42
C VAL A 226 -42.37 9.07 -11.27
N GLU A 227 -42.32 10.34 -10.86
CA GLU A 227 -43.51 11.16 -10.57
C GLU A 227 -43.93 12.15 -11.66
N SER A 228 -43.30 12.18 -12.84
CA SER A 228 -43.85 12.96 -13.95
C SER A 228 -45.08 12.24 -14.52
N PRO A 229 -46.31 12.76 -14.33
CA PRO A 229 -47.49 12.13 -14.93
C PRO A 229 -47.40 12.34 -16.44
N LEU A 230 -47.50 11.25 -17.19
CA LEU A 230 -47.71 11.32 -18.64
C LEU A 230 -48.92 12.23 -18.91
N PRO A 231 -48.82 13.18 -19.85
CA PRO A 231 -49.99 13.97 -20.23
C PRO A 231 -51.08 13.03 -20.76
N PRO A 232 -52.36 13.26 -20.40
CA PRO A 232 -53.45 12.42 -20.84
C PRO A 232 -53.60 12.56 -22.35
N ASN A 233 -53.15 11.55 -23.09
CA ASN A 233 -53.33 11.50 -24.53
C ASN A 233 -54.80 11.14 -24.81
N CYS A 234 -55.62 12.18 -25.01
CA CYS A 234 -56.94 12.06 -25.62
C CYS A 234 -56.79 11.50 -27.03
N ARG A 235 -57.18 10.24 -27.22
CA ARG A 235 -57.63 9.77 -28.53
C ARG A 235 -58.70 8.69 -28.40
N ASN A 236 -59.93 9.15 -28.15
CA ASN A 236 -61.15 8.51 -28.60
C ASN A 236 -61.94 9.59 -29.34
N LYS A 237 -62.08 9.45 -30.66
CA LYS A 237 -63.25 9.85 -31.45
C LYS A 237 -63.06 9.46 -32.92
N ALA A 238 -64.06 8.71 -33.38
CA ALA A 238 -64.44 8.33 -34.75
C ALA A 238 -63.46 7.43 -35.52
#